data_AF-A0A352D6L9-F1
#
_entry.id   AF-A0A352D6L9-F1
#
_cell.length_a   1.000
_cell.length_b   1.000
_cell.length_c   1.000
_cell.angle_alpha   90.00
_cell.angle_beta   90.00
_cell.angle_gamma   90.00
#
_symmetry.space_group_name_H-M   'P 1'
#
loop_
_entity.id
_entity.type
_entity.pdbx_description
1 polymer ?
#
loop_
_entity_poly.entity_id
_entity_poly.type
_entity_poly.pdbx_seq_one_letter_code
_entity_poly.pdbx_strand_id
1 'polypeptide(L)'
;MWRNKKTMNKYKLSLLVMVFSAVSAAAGPFVFDPSVNEQIGAKLKIPVFYAMPESAYSRTADGITAAAGLWEFRHPGSAGAASPVGLRVYRTQHQDAAKRLAASGFIQTGDVILTFRPEWGFMGPYPNIQMGISHAALAVVENGVVSNIDNPLTAEYLGSLDAAHYKESDALHVIRPRNLSGEQKKNLTGWVGRLSKLAPKIYPSQISFNQDYTSPKYSGDMNFVKTLGRIALQVDKTDKVNLFCSEFVWALLSLRDCDPGRPEAFSGEGTPACIKPIFAPLPMVGDYFLNQRASSARLGLSDGPLAVIASMGLPEEEKGRLIHKVFETKRRMSPGHQAVADSLAPYYLPLEGYYAGIQAGAPEAVRIMNNFNNSVKPNYSPTAYLVNTLLPEGSEERKMDMVGTVMFSD
;
A
#
# COMPACT_ATOMS: atom_id res chain seq x y z
N MET A 1 61.35 26.38 -60.58
CA MET A 1 60.53 25.49 -61.44
C MET A 1 59.20 25.24 -60.71
N TRP A 2 58.07 25.66 -61.32
CA TRP A 2 56.67 25.30 -61.01
C TRP A 2 56.07 25.72 -59.65
N ARG A 3 55.17 26.72 -59.59
CA ARG A 3 53.72 26.75 -59.92
C ARG A 3 52.79 26.43 -58.73
N ASN A 4 52.21 27.50 -58.18
CA ASN A 4 50.80 27.72 -57.80
C ASN A 4 49.86 26.51 -57.66
N LYS A 5 49.07 26.51 -56.57
CA LYS A 5 47.62 26.29 -56.60
C LYS A 5 46.91 26.87 -55.35
N LYS A 6 45.95 27.77 -55.62
CA LYS A 6 44.85 28.19 -54.73
C LYS A 6 44.02 26.98 -54.28
N THR A 7 43.43 27.04 -53.08
CA THR A 7 41.97 26.81 -52.89
C THR A 7 41.50 27.13 -51.47
N MET A 8 40.36 27.83 -51.40
CA MET A 8 39.43 27.99 -50.29
C MET A 8 39.21 26.71 -49.46
N ASN A 9 38.95 26.81 -48.15
CA ASN A 9 37.58 26.61 -47.63
C ASN A 9 37.44 26.66 -46.09
N LYS A 10 36.26 27.14 -45.68
CA LYS A 10 35.44 26.72 -44.53
C LYS A 10 35.83 27.24 -43.14
N TYR A 11 35.28 28.41 -42.82
CA TYR A 11 34.80 28.73 -41.47
C TYR A 11 33.83 27.63 -41.02
N LYS A 12 34.24 26.82 -40.03
CA LYS A 12 33.33 25.95 -39.28
C LYS A 12 32.63 26.83 -38.24
N LEU A 13 31.46 27.32 -38.61
CA LEU A 13 30.48 27.87 -37.68
C LEU A 13 29.91 26.69 -36.88
N SER A 14 30.43 26.46 -35.68
CA SER A 14 29.85 25.49 -34.75
C SER A 14 28.53 26.04 -34.21
N LEU A 15 27.44 25.69 -34.87
CA LEU A 15 26.08 25.92 -34.39
C LEU A 15 25.85 25.00 -33.18
N LEU A 16 25.96 25.55 -31.98
CA LEU A 16 25.54 24.88 -30.74
C LEU A 16 24.00 24.84 -30.75
N VAL A 17 23.43 23.76 -31.30
CA VAL A 17 22.00 23.48 -31.17
C VAL A 17 21.79 23.02 -29.73
N MET A 18 21.31 23.92 -28.86
CA MET A 18 20.63 23.50 -27.63
C MET A 18 19.36 22.77 -28.05
N VAL A 19 19.45 21.45 -28.16
CA VAL A 19 18.26 20.60 -28.13
C VAL A 19 17.75 20.66 -26.71
N PHE A 20 16.87 21.62 -26.42
CA PHE A 20 15.90 21.45 -25.34
C PHE A 20 15.03 20.26 -25.74
N SER A 21 15.45 19.07 -25.33
CA SER A 21 14.53 17.95 -25.21
C SER A 21 13.55 18.36 -24.12
N ALA A 22 12.47 19.03 -24.52
CA ALA A 22 11.28 19.12 -23.71
C ALA A 22 10.79 17.67 -23.54
N VAL A 23 11.26 17.03 -22.46
CA VAL A 23 10.61 15.85 -21.93
C VAL A 23 9.25 16.35 -21.46
N SER A 24 8.29 16.32 -22.36
CA SER A 24 6.87 16.42 -22.02
C SER A 24 6.50 15.12 -21.32
N ALA A 25 6.97 14.95 -20.09
CA ALA A 25 6.32 14.06 -19.15
C ALA A 25 5.02 14.76 -18.77
N ALA A 26 3.88 14.14 -19.07
CA ALA A 26 2.59 14.59 -18.60
C ALA A 26 2.63 14.60 -17.06
N ALA A 27 3.02 15.73 -16.48
CA ALA A 27 3.06 15.91 -15.03
C ALA A 27 1.63 15.74 -14.54
N GLY A 28 1.41 14.75 -13.68
CA GLY A 28 0.15 14.60 -12.97
C GLY A 28 -0.14 15.87 -12.13
N PRO A 29 -1.28 15.93 -11.43
CA PRO A 29 -1.69 17.15 -10.74
C PRO A 29 -0.84 17.50 -9.49
N PHE A 30 0.21 16.72 -9.18
CA PHE A 30 1.07 16.93 -8.02
C PHE A 30 2.21 17.89 -8.37
N VAL A 31 2.42 18.88 -7.50
CA VAL A 31 3.45 19.91 -7.71
C VAL A 31 4.53 19.79 -6.64
N PHE A 32 5.79 19.98 -7.03
CA PHE A 32 6.89 20.09 -6.08
C PHE A 32 7.11 21.56 -5.69
N ASP A 33 7.13 21.83 -4.38
CA ASP A 33 7.56 23.10 -3.82
C ASP A 33 8.54 22.83 -2.66
N PRO A 34 9.76 23.41 -2.66
CA PRO A 34 10.77 23.13 -1.63
C PRO A 34 10.32 23.47 -0.20
N SER A 35 9.57 24.56 -0.01
CA SER A 35 9.11 24.97 1.32
C SER A 35 8.01 24.04 1.82
N VAL A 36 7.08 23.65 0.94
CA VAL A 36 6.06 22.65 1.27
C VAL A 36 6.69 21.28 1.54
N ASN A 37 7.72 20.90 0.78
CA ASN A 37 8.46 19.66 1.00
C ASN A 37 9.10 19.62 2.39
N GLU A 38 9.71 20.72 2.83
CA GLU A 38 10.27 20.83 4.19
C GLU A 38 9.17 20.71 5.26
N GLN A 39 8.02 21.37 5.07
CA GLN A 39 6.89 21.25 5.99
C GLN A 39 6.35 19.82 6.08
N ILE A 40 6.17 19.13 4.94
CA ILE A 40 5.74 17.73 4.90
C ILE A 40 6.77 16.85 5.61
N GLY A 41 8.06 17.03 5.30
CA GLY A 41 9.15 16.29 5.94
C GLY A 41 9.19 16.50 7.46
N ALA A 42 8.97 17.73 7.92
CA ALA A 42 8.93 18.08 9.34
C ALA A 42 7.69 17.52 10.05
N LYS A 43 6.54 17.39 9.38
CA LYS A 43 5.35 16.77 9.95
C LYS A 43 5.49 15.25 10.02
N LEU A 44 5.86 14.61 8.91
CA LEU A 44 5.87 13.15 8.81
C LEU A 44 7.08 12.51 9.51
N LYS A 45 8.30 13.09 9.38
CA LYS A 45 9.55 12.56 9.97
C LYS A 45 9.80 11.06 9.72
N ILE A 46 9.35 10.57 8.57
CA ILE A 46 9.38 9.14 8.24
C ILE A 46 10.80 8.67 7.88
N PRO A 47 11.09 7.37 8.01
CA PRO A 47 12.24 6.74 7.38
C PRO A 47 12.17 6.81 5.85
N VAL A 48 13.33 6.83 5.18
CA VAL A 48 13.38 6.80 3.70
C VAL A 48 12.71 5.55 3.14
N PHE A 49 12.77 4.43 3.86
CA PHE A 49 12.13 3.17 3.47
C PHE A 49 10.62 3.11 3.78
N TYR A 50 10.00 4.21 4.22
CA TYR A 50 8.54 4.41 4.22
C TYR A 50 8.07 5.23 3.01
N ALA A 51 8.99 5.90 2.31
CA ALA A 51 8.68 6.56 1.06
C ALA A 51 8.54 5.51 -0.06
N MET A 52 8.03 5.95 -1.21
CA MET A 52 7.66 5.04 -2.29
C MET A 52 8.37 5.45 -3.58
N PRO A 53 8.79 4.48 -4.41
CA PRO A 53 9.30 4.77 -5.73
C PRO A 53 8.18 5.24 -6.65
N GLU A 54 8.54 6.02 -7.68
CA GLU A 54 7.58 6.53 -8.66
C GLU A 54 6.78 5.39 -9.33
N SER A 55 7.42 4.24 -9.51
CA SER A 55 6.79 3.05 -10.10
C SER A 55 5.64 2.47 -9.27
N ALA A 56 5.55 2.78 -7.97
CA ALA A 56 4.47 2.28 -7.11
C ALA A 56 3.14 3.01 -7.35
N TYR A 57 3.21 4.23 -7.88
CA TYR A 57 2.04 5.05 -8.10
C TYR A 57 1.25 4.62 -9.33
N SER A 58 -0.06 4.87 -9.28
CA SER A 58 -0.90 4.79 -10.46
C SER A 58 -0.40 5.77 -11.53
N ARG A 59 -0.17 5.27 -12.74
CA ARG A 59 0.16 6.10 -13.92
C ARG A 59 -1.00 7.00 -14.32
N THR A 60 -2.21 6.51 -14.10
CA THR A 60 -3.44 7.22 -14.41
C THR A 60 -3.84 8.04 -13.19
N ALA A 61 -3.43 9.30 -13.17
CA ALA A 61 -4.10 10.33 -12.38
C ALA A 61 -5.55 10.59 -12.88
N ASP A 62 -6.13 9.66 -13.65
CA ASP A 62 -7.42 9.76 -14.31
C ASP A 62 -8.51 9.98 -13.27
N GLY A 63 -9.16 11.12 -13.40
CA GLY A 63 -10.22 11.55 -12.50
C GLY A 63 -9.75 12.29 -11.26
N ILE A 64 -8.43 12.41 -10.99
CA ILE A 64 -7.93 13.35 -9.98
C ILE A 64 -7.91 14.73 -10.62
N THR A 65 -8.87 15.56 -10.23
CA THR A 65 -8.88 16.96 -10.66
C THR A 65 -7.77 17.72 -9.93
N ALA A 66 -7.17 18.71 -10.61
CA ALA A 66 -6.20 19.61 -9.99
C ALA A 66 -6.89 20.34 -8.82
N ALA A 67 -6.74 19.78 -7.63
CA ALA A 67 -7.25 20.32 -6.39
C ALA A 67 -6.11 21.04 -5.66
N ALA A 68 -6.44 22.12 -4.95
CA ALA A 68 -5.50 22.69 -4.00
C ALA A 68 -5.07 21.61 -3.00
N GLY A 69 -3.77 21.53 -2.71
CA GLY A 69 -3.23 20.60 -1.72
C GLY A 69 -2.55 19.35 -2.29
N LEU A 70 -2.43 19.19 -3.61
CA LEU A 70 -1.69 18.08 -4.24
C LEU A 70 -0.19 18.42 -4.38
N TRP A 71 0.65 17.73 -3.61
CA TRP A 71 2.09 18.00 -3.51
C TRP A 71 2.94 16.76 -3.74
N GLU A 72 4.10 16.95 -4.37
CA GLU A 72 5.18 15.97 -4.33
C GLU A 72 6.03 16.19 -3.08
N PHE A 73 6.16 15.16 -2.25
CA PHE A 73 7.19 15.07 -1.22
C PHE A 73 8.34 14.22 -1.75
N ARG A 74 9.55 14.77 -1.78
CA ARG A 74 10.80 14.08 -2.10
C ARG A 74 11.57 13.86 -0.82
N HIS A 75 11.84 12.61 -0.48
CA HIS A 75 12.45 12.27 0.80
C HIS A 75 13.94 12.69 0.80
N PRO A 76 14.40 13.53 1.74
CA PRO A 76 15.78 14.04 1.75
C PRO A 76 16.84 12.94 1.79
N GLY A 77 16.56 11.84 2.51
CA GLY A 77 17.41 10.65 2.57
C GLY A 77 17.56 9.87 1.26
N SER A 78 16.94 10.32 0.16
CA SER A 78 17.09 9.74 -1.18
C SER A 78 17.61 10.75 -2.22
N ALA A 79 18.01 11.95 -1.81
CA ALA A 79 18.42 13.02 -2.73
C ALA A 79 19.66 12.65 -3.59
N GLY A 80 20.54 11.78 -3.08
CA GLY A 80 21.70 11.26 -3.83
C GLY A 80 21.45 9.95 -4.58
N ALA A 81 20.23 9.42 -4.54
CA ALA A 81 19.88 8.16 -5.18
C ALA A 81 19.74 8.31 -6.70
N ALA A 82 20.01 7.23 -7.45
CA ALA A 82 19.75 7.18 -8.89
C ALA A 82 18.25 7.33 -9.19
N SER A 83 17.41 6.78 -8.32
CA SER A 83 15.94 6.88 -8.36
C SER A 83 15.43 7.38 -7.01
N PRO A 84 15.27 8.70 -6.82
CA PRO A 84 14.74 9.24 -5.58
C PRO A 84 13.34 8.71 -5.26
N VAL A 85 13.03 8.60 -3.96
CA VAL A 85 11.73 8.12 -3.47
C VAL A 85 10.99 9.24 -2.75
N GLY A 86 9.67 9.13 -2.69
CA GLY A 86 8.83 10.21 -2.21
C GLY A 86 7.43 9.79 -1.80
N LEU A 87 6.58 10.78 -1.54
CA LEU A 87 5.14 10.62 -1.37
C LEU A 87 4.39 11.59 -2.29
N ARG A 88 3.34 11.12 -2.96
CA ARG A 88 2.32 12.00 -3.54
C ARG A 88 1.30 12.35 -2.45
N VAL A 89 1.23 13.61 -2.04
CA VAL A 89 0.49 14.04 -0.84
C VAL A 89 -0.73 14.88 -1.20
N TYR A 90 -1.90 14.56 -0.65
CA TYR A 90 -3.07 15.43 -0.59
C TYR A 90 -3.17 16.04 0.80
N ARG A 91 -2.87 17.34 0.95
CA ARG A 91 -2.99 18.07 2.21
C ARG A 91 -4.42 18.54 2.41
N THR A 92 -5.01 18.20 3.56
CA THR A 92 -6.39 18.59 3.93
C THR A 92 -6.50 18.79 5.44
N GLN A 93 -7.63 19.32 5.91
CA GLN A 93 -8.06 19.21 7.31
C GLN A 93 -9.00 18.01 7.46
N HIS A 94 -9.21 17.53 8.68
CA HIS A 94 -10.18 16.46 8.95
C HIS A 94 -11.61 16.91 8.64
N GLN A 95 -11.97 18.15 8.99
CA GLN A 95 -13.29 18.70 8.73
C GLN A 95 -13.64 18.66 7.25
N ASP A 96 -14.72 17.96 6.85
CA ASP A 96 -15.15 17.78 5.45
C ASP A 96 -14.13 17.07 4.53
N ALA A 97 -13.14 16.35 5.09
CA ALA A 97 -12.16 15.60 4.30
C ALA A 97 -12.83 14.64 3.30
N ALA A 98 -13.83 13.87 3.74
CA ALA A 98 -14.54 12.92 2.90
C ALA A 98 -15.18 13.54 1.66
N LYS A 99 -15.76 14.75 1.76
CA LYS A 99 -16.34 15.46 0.61
C LYS A 99 -15.25 15.92 -0.34
N ARG A 100 -14.15 16.50 0.17
CA ARG A 100 -13.03 16.98 -0.67
C ARG A 100 -12.32 15.84 -1.39
N LEU A 101 -12.10 14.71 -0.71
CA LEU A 101 -11.45 13.54 -1.28
C LEU A 101 -12.32 12.86 -2.36
N ALA A 102 -13.65 12.83 -2.16
CA ALA A 102 -14.58 12.38 -3.20
C ALA A 102 -14.63 13.35 -4.39
N ALA A 103 -14.80 14.65 -4.14
CA ALA A 103 -14.95 15.66 -5.18
C ALA A 103 -13.68 15.81 -6.04
N SER A 104 -12.50 15.67 -5.43
CA SER A 104 -11.24 15.68 -6.16
C SER A 104 -11.00 14.42 -6.98
N GLY A 105 -11.72 13.32 -6.72
CA GLY A 105 -11.47 12.00 -7.30
C GLY A 105 -10.23 11.30 -6.74
N PHE A 106 -9.62 11.86 -5.68
CA PHE A 106 -8.47 11.26 -5.01
C PHE A 106 -8.83 9.91 -4.39
N ILE A 107 -10.00 9.82 -3.74
CA ILE A 107 -10.58 8.54 -3.31
C ILE A 107 -11.75 8.17 -4.21
N GLN A 108 -11.80 6.90 -4.62
CA GLN A 108 -12.86 6.31 -5.41
C GLN A 108 -13.41 5.05 -4.72
N THR A 109 -14.63 4.65 -5.10
CA THR A 109 -15.20 3.37 -4.65
C THR A 109 -14.29 2.21 -5.01
N GLY A 110 -14.00 1.39 -3.99
CA GLY A 110 -13.11 0.23 -4.10
C GLY A 110 -11.67 0.52 -3.67
N ASP A 111 -11.29 1.77 -3.44
CA ASP A 111 -9.98 2.09 -2.87
C ASP A 111 -9.86 1.53 -1.45
N VAL A 112 -8.64 1.14 -1.09
CA VAL A 112 -8.27 0.71 0.25
C VAL A 112 -7.59 1.87 0.95
N ILE A 113 -8.14 2.26 2.08
CA ILE A 113 -7.58 3.28 2.96
C ILE A 113 -6.73 2.56 4.00
N LEU A 114 -5.43 2.81 3.98
CA LEU A 114 -4.50 2.32 4.97
C LEU A 114 -4.22 3.43 5.98
N THR A 115 -4.44 3.11 7.25
CA THR A 115 -4.05 4.01 8.33
C THR A 115 -2.52 4.02 8.44
N PHE A 116 -1.94 5.18 8.20
CA PHE A 116 -0.49 5.38 8.22
C PHE A 116 -0.10 6.10 9.51
N ARG A 117 0.93 5.57 10.17
CA ARG A 117 1.46 5.99 11.47
C ARG A 117 2.92 6.44 11.29
N PRO A 118 3.17 7.67 10.80
CA PRO A 118 4.52 8.18 10.61
C PRO A 118 5.39 8.10 11.87
N GLU A 119 4.78 8.27 13.03
CA GLU A 119 5.39 8.24 14.36
C GLU A 119 5.91 6.85 14.79
N TRP A 120 5.51 5.78 14.09
CA TRP A 120 6.07 4.44 14.26
C TRP A 120 7.47 4.32 13.64
N GLY A 121 7.82 5.25 12.75
CA GLY A 121 9.11 5.27 12.07
C GLY A 121 10.29 5.27 13.03
N PHE A 122 11.24 4.36 12.79
CA PHE A 122 12.45 4.18 13.61
C PHE A 122 12.21 3.65 15.03
N MET A 123 11.01 3.19 15.37
CA MET A 123 10.72 2.62 16.69
C MET A 123 11.14 1.15 16.81
N GLY A 124 11.62 0.53 15.73
CA GLY A 124 12.23 -0.79 15.73
C GLY A 124 11.84 -1.63 14.50
N PRO A 125 12.30 -2.89 14.42
CA PRO A 125 12.04 -3.73 13.26
C PRO A 125 10.56 -3.95 12.96
N TYR A 126 9.72 -4.23 13.96
CA TYR A 126 8.28 -4.46 13.76
C TYR A 126 7.61 -3.30 13.00
N PRO A 127 7.61 -2.06 13.51
CA PRO A 127 6.98 -0.95 12.80
C PRO A 127 7.68 -0.65 11.47
N ASN A 128 9.02 -0.80 11.40
CA ASN A 128 9.76 -0.55 10.18
C ASN A 128 9.36 -1.49 9.04
N ILE A 129 9.21 -2.79 9.35
CA ILE A 129 8.75 -3.82 8.42
C ILE A 129 7.29 -3.58 8.00
N GLN A 130 6.43 -3.15 8.92
CA GLN A 130 5.04 -2.77 8.59
C GLN A 130 4.93 -1.46 7.81
N MET A 131 6.03 -0.75 7.55
CA MET A 131 6.04 0.54 6.88
C MET A 131 5.09 1.57 7.52
N GLY A 132 4.90 1.49 8.84
CA GLY A 132 3.98 2.37 9.57
C GLY A 132 2.50 2.11 9.30
N ILE A 133 2.13 1.00 8.68
CA ILE A 133 0.73 0.67 8.42
C ILE A 133 0.13 -0.10 9.60
N SER A 134 -0.98 0.40 10.14
CA SER A 134 -1.63 -0.19 11.30
C SER A 134 -3.01 -0.79 11.03
N HIS A 135 -3.71 -0.31 10.01
CA HIS A 135 -5.11 -0.68 9.77
C HIS A 135 -5.51 -0.50 8.30
N ALA A 136 -6.58 -1.17 7.88
CA ALA A 136 -7.11 -1.09 6.53
C ALA A 136 -8.64 -1.00 6.52
N ALA A 137 -9.18 -0.18 5.62
CA ALA A 137 -10.60 -0.04 5.35
C ALA A 137 -10.89 0.04 3.86
N LEU A 138 -12.11 -0.32 3.47
CA LEU A 138 -12.60 -0.15 2.10
C LEU A 138 -13.36 1.17 1.98
N ALA A 139 -13.04 1.96 0.96
CA ALA A 139 -13.72 3.21 0.66
C ALA A 139 -14.85 3.00 -0.36
N VAL A 140 -15.95 3.72 -0.15
CA VAL A 140 -17.07 3.84 -1.09
C VAL A 140 -17.43 5.32 -1.21
N VAL A 141 -17.62 5.80 -2.44
CA VAL A 141 -18.09 7.14 -2.71
C VAL A 141 -19.56 7.10 -3.08
N GLU A 142 -20.41 7.68 -2.23
CA GLU A 142 -21.85 7.83 -2.46
C GLU A 142 -22.25 9.29 -2.22
N ASN A 143 -23.07 9.84 -3.11
CA ASN A 143 -23.58 11.22 -3.01
C ASN A 143 -22.47 12.28 -2.79
N GLY A 144 -21.30 12.08 -3.39
CA GLY A 144 -20.16 13.01 -3.26
C GLY A 144 -19.43 12.97 -1.92
N VAL A 145 -19.62 11.91 -1.12
CA VAL A 145 -18.95 11.72 0.17
C VAL A 145 -18.23 10.37 0.18
N VAL A 146 -16.98 10.35 0.63
CA VAL A 146 -16.28 9.10 0.98
C VAL A 146 -16.84 8.56 2.29
N SER A 147 -17.30 7.32 2.26
CA SER A 147 -17.55 6.50 3.45
C SER A 147 -16.54 5.36 3.51
N ASN A 148 -16.18 4.92 4.70
CA ASN A 148 -15.29 3.78 4.92
C ASN A 148 -16.00 2.67 5.70
N ILE A 149 -15.64 1.43 5.38
CA ILE A 149 -16.03 0.25 6.15
C ILE A 149 -14.80 -0.62 6.45
N ASP A 150 -14.71 -1.11 7.67
CA ASP A 150 -13.64 -1.98 8.15
C ASP A 150 -14.16 -2.95 9.22
N ASN A 151 -13.25 -3.69 9.84
CA ASN A 151 -13.55 -4.53 10.99
C ASN A 151 -12.51 -4.19 12.07
N PRO A 152 -12.87 -3.73 13.28
CA PRO A 152 -14.20 -3.76 13.92
C PRO A 152 -15.34 -2.96 13.25
N LEU A 153 -16.54 -3.55 13.16
CA LEU A 153 -17.73 -2.86 12.64
C LEU A 153 -18.39 -1.95 13.70
N THR A 154 -17.63 -1.06 14.32
CA THR A 154 -18.09 -0.15 15.39
C THR A 154 -18.08 1.30 14.94
N ALA A 155 -18.78 2.18 15.66
CA ALA A 155 -18.79 3.62 15.38
C ALA A 155 -17.42 4.30 15.58
N GLU A 156 -16.46 3.63 16.22
CA GLU A 156 -15.08 4.11 16.35
C GLU A 156 -14.33 4.06 15.02
N TYR A 157 -14.73 3.17 14.13
CA TYR A 157 -14.07 2.92 12.85
C TYR A 157 -14.96 3.25 11.64
N LEU A 158 -16.26 2.98 11.69
CA LEU A 158 -17.16 3.20 10.57
C LEU A 158 -17.61 4.66 10.45
N GLY A 159 -17.62 5.22 9.24
CA GLY A 159 -18.11 6.57 9.03
C GLY A 159 -17.72 7.21 7.70
N SER A 160 -17.61 8.52 7.70
CA SER A 160 -17.15 9.33 6.56
C SER A 160 -15.78 9.93 6.86
N LEU A 161 -14.82 9.07 7.24
CA LEU A 161 -13.48 9.46 7.71
C LEU A 161 -13.46 10.39 8.92
N ASP A 162 -14.56 10.42 9.67
CA ASP A 162 -14.79 11.26 10.85
C ASP A 162 -14.94 10.45 12.14
N ALA A 163 -14.83 9.12 12.05
CA ALA A 163 -14.78 8.25 13.21
C ALA A 163 -13.49 8.49 14.01
N ALA A 164 -13.49 8.17 15.32
CA ALA A 164 -12.40 8.50 16.23
C ALA A 164 -11.04 7.99 15.73
N HIS A 165 -10.99 6.76 15.23
CA HIS A 165 -9.77 6.15 14.66
C HIS A 165 -9.14 6.98 13.54
N TYR A 166 -9.96 7.61 12.68
CA TYR A 166 -9.47 8.42 11.56
C TYR A 166 -9.12 9.85 11.98
N LYS A 167 -9.81 10.40 12.99
CA LYS A 167 -9.51 11.74 13.55
C LYS A 167 -8.18 11.79 14.29
N GLU A 168 -7.75 10.67 14.85
CA GLU A 168 -6.46 10.55 15.55
C GLU A 168 -5.30 10.25 14.59
N SER A 169 -5.56 10.06 13.30
CA SER A 169 -4.56 9.70 12.32
C SER A 169 -3.97 10.93 11.64
N ASP A 170 -2.65 11.10 11.68
CA ASP A 170 -1.98 12.20 10.95
C ASP A 170 -2.02 12.04 9.43
N ALA A 171 -2.07 10.79 8.95
CA ALA A 171 -2.04 10.48 7.54
C ALA A 171 -2.72 9.16 7.20
N LEU A 172 -3.16 9.04 5.94
CA LEU A 172 -3.72 7.82 5.36
C LEU A 172 -3.06 7.56 4.01
N HIS A 173 -2.66 6.33 3.72
CA HIS A 173 -2.36 5.94 2.34
C HIS A 173 -3.63 5.48 1.63
N VAL A 174 -3.74 5.81 0.35
CA VAL A 174 -4.83 5.38 -0.51
C VAL A 174 -4.25 4.44 -1.56
N ILE A 175 -4.73 3.20 -1.56
CA ILE A 175 -4.33 2.14 -2.48
C ILE A 175 -5.51 1.79 -3.37
N ARG A 176 -5.30 1.70 -4.68
CA ARG A 176 -6.36 1.46 -5.67
C ARG A 176 -6.18 0.09 -6.31
N PRO A 177 -7.21 -0.78 -6.26
CA PRO A 177 -7.22 -1.98 -7.08
C PRO A 177 -7.26 -1.63 -8.57
N ARG A 178 -6.44 -2.33 -9.34
CA ARG A 178 -6.36 -2.15 -10.79
C ARG A 178 -7.64 -2.63 -11.47
N ASN A 179 -8.06 -1.88 -12.48
CA ASN A 179 -9.07 -2.30 -13.45
C ASN A 179 -10.46 -2.64 -12.86
N LEU A 180 -10.87 -1.98 -11.76
CA LEU A 180 -12.25 -2.11 -11.28
C LEU A 180 -13.25 -1.52 -12.29
N SER A 181 -14.14 -2.34 -12.80
CA SER A 181 -15.22 -1.93 -13.70
C SER A 181 -16.29 -1.11 -12.96
N GLY A 182 -17.10 -0.36 -13.70
CA GLY A 182 -18.24 0.36 -13.13
C GLY A 182 -19.23 -0.56 -12.41
N GLU A 183 -19.45 -1.77 -12.94
CA GLU A 183 -20.29 -2.79 -12.30
C GLU A 183 -19.67 -3.30 -11.00
N GLN A 184 -18.37 -3.57 -10.98
CA GLN A 184 -17.66 -3.99 -9.76
C GLN A 184 -17.75 -2.90 -8.68
N LYS A 185 -17.57 -1.63 -9.03
CA LYS A 185 -17.74 -0.50 -8.10
C LYS A 185 -19.18 -0.43 -7.57
N LYS A 186 -20.18 -0.64 -8.42
CA LYS A 186 -21.60 -0.70 -8.02
C LYS A 186 -21.88 -1.86 -7.05
N ASN A 187 -21.34 -3.04 -7.32
CA ASN A 187 -21.48 -4.20 -6.44
C ASN A 187 -20.86 -3.95 -5.06
N LEU A 188 -19.63 -3.41 -5.02
CA LEU A 188 -18.97 -3.05 -3.77
C LEU A 188 -19.81 -2.04 -2.97
N THR A 189 -20.33 -1.01 -3.62
CA THR A 189 -21.25 -0.04 -3.00
C THR A 189 -22.45 -0.76 -2.36
N GLY A 190 -23.08 -1.69 -3.08
CA GLY A 190 -24.22 -2.45 -2.55
C GLY A 190 -23.87 -3.36 -1.36
N TRP A 191 -22.73 -4.05 -1.41
CA TRP A 191 -22.24 -4.87 -0.28
C TRP A 191 -21.96 -4.05 0.97
N VAL A 192 -21.22 -2.94 0.81
CA VAL A 192 -20.89 -2.02 1.90
C VAL A 192 -22.16 -1.39 2.47
N GLY A 193 -23.09 -0.96 1.63
CA GLY A 193 -24.37 -0.40 2.06
C GLY A 193 -25.22 -1.38 2.87
N ARG A 194 -25.20 -2.68 2.54
CA ARG A 194 -25.87 -3.72 3.33
C ARG A 194 -25.19 -3.92 4.68
N LEU A 195 -23.87 -4.13 4.68
CA LEU A 195 -23.12 -4.39 5.92
C LEU A 195 -23.15 -3.22 6.89
N SER A 196 -22.99 -1.99 6.40
CA SER A 196 -23.04 -0.79 7.24
C SER A 196 -24.39 -0.65 7.96
N LYS A 197 -25.51 -0.93 7.27
CA LYS A 197 -26.86 -0.92 7.87
C LYS A 197 -27.07 -2.04 8.90
N LEU A 198 -26.37 -3.17 8.74
CA LEU A 198 -26.49 -4.34 9.60
C LEU A 198 -25.50 -4.35 10.76
N ALA A 199 -24.46 -3.50 10.73
CA ALA A 199 -23.35 -3.51 11.69
C ALA A 199 -23.80 -3.63 13.16
N PRO A 200 -24.77 -2.84 13.68
CA PRO A 200 -25.20 -2.95 15.08
C PRO A 200 -25.86 -4.29 15.45
N LYS A 201 -26.33 -5.06 14.46
CA LYS A 201 -27.00 -6.36 14.67
C LYS A 201 -26.03 -7.53 14.56
N ILE A 202 -25.04 -7.43 13.67
CA ILE A 202 -24.15 -8.54 13.32
C ILE A 202 -22.79 -8.47 14.03
N TYR A 203 -22.42 -7.33 14.61
CA TYR A 203 -21.16 -7.16 15.34
C TYR A 203 -21.38 -7.12 16.86
N PRO A 204 -20.61 -7.88 17.67
CA PRO A 204 -19.59 -8.87 17.29
C PRO A 204 -20.17 -10.28 17.06
N SER A 205 -21.49 -10.45 17.01
CA SER A 205 -22.18 -11.75 17.13
C SER A 205 -21.94 -12.72 15.96
N GLN A 206 -21.92 -12.20 14.73
CA GLN A 206 -21.70 -12.95 13.48
C GLN A 206 -20.40 -12.53 12.79
N ILE A 207 -20.04 -11.25 12.86
CA ILE A 207 -18.74 -10.75 12.39
C ILE A 207 -18.01 -10.23 13.61
N SER A 208 -16.81 -10.74 13.86
CA SER A 208 -15.96 -10.32 14.99
C SER A 208 -14.57 -9.95 14.50
N PHE A 209 -13.83 -9.20 15.34
CA PHE A 209 -12.47 -8.79 15.03
C PHE A 209 -11.45 -9.83 15.51
N ASN A 210 -10.57 -10.25 14.59
CA ASN A 210 -9.50 -11.18 14.89
C ASN A 210 -8.25 -10.38 15.28
N GLN A 211 -7.86 -10.45 16.54
CA GLN A 211 -6.64 -9.78 17.02
C GLN A 211 -5.37 -10.56 16.69
N ASP A 212 -5.48 -11.84 16.31
CA ASP A 212 -4.35 -12.69 15.97
C ASP A 212 -4.06 -12.68 14.45
N TYR A 213 -3.17 -11.79 14.05
CA TYR A 213 -2.68 -11.66 12.67
C TYR A 213 -1.83 -12.86 12.20
N THR A 214 -1.46 -13.77 13.08
CA THR A 214 -0.75 -15.01 12.71
C THR A 214 -1.69 -16.15 12.31
N SER A 215 -3.00 -15.96 12.51
CA SER A 215 -4.05 -16.94 12.23
C SER A 215 -5.08 -16.41 11.23
N PRO A 216 -4.70 -16.24 9.94
CA PRO A 216 -5.63 -15.82 8.89
C PRO A 216 -6.72 -16.87 8.64
N LYS A 217 -7.90 -16.44 8.22
CA LYS A 217 -8.99 -17.33 7.82
C LYS A 217 -8.79 -17.94 6.45
N TYR A 218 -8.17 -17.22 5.52
CA TYR A 218 -7.83 -17.82 4.24
C TYR A 218 -6.79 -18.92 4.41
N SER A 219 -7.20 -20.16 4.13
CA SER A 219 -6.33 -21.35 4.11
C SER A 219 -6.37 -22.08 2.77
N GLY A 220 -6.68 -21.36 1.68
CA GLY A 220 -6.90 -21.93 0.34
C GLY A 220 -8.37 -22.10 -0.06
N ASP A 221 -9.31 -21.81 0.84
CA ASP A 221 -10.75 -21.88 0.61
C ASP A 221 -11.42 -20.50 0.81
N MET A 222 -12.44 -20.22 -0.01
CA MET A 222 -13.19 -18.96 -0.06
C MET A 222 -14.54 -19.04 0.68
N ASN A 223 -14.84 -20.15 1.34
CA ASN A 223 -16.10 -20.32 2.07
C ASN A 223 -16.34 -19.22 3.12
N PHE A 224 -15.32 -18.68 3.78
CA PHE A 224 -15.52 -17.56 4.70
C PHE A 224 -16.03 -16.28 4.01
N VAL A 225 -15.65 -16.04 2.75
CA VAL A 225 -16.15 -14.92 1.93
C VAL A 225 -17.61 -15.16 1.55
N LYS A 226 -17.95 -16.41 1.22
CA LYS A 226 -19.35 -16.82 1.03
C LYS A 226 -20.16 -16.59 2.30
N THR A 227 -19.67 -17.00 3.48
CA THR A 227 -20.34 -16.77 4.76
C THR A 227 -20.53 -15.28 5.02
N LEU A 228 -19.50 -14.45 4.78
CA LEU A 228 -19.63 -12.99 4.86
C LEU A 228 -20.75 -12.46 3.95
N GLY A 229 -20.80 -12.90 2.69
CA GLY A 229 -21.86 -12.53 1.75
C GLY A 229 -23.24 -12.97 2.23
N ARG A 230 -23.37 -14.19 2.78
CA ARG A 230 -24.63 -14.71 3.33
C ARG A 230 -25.12 -13.93 4.57
N ILE A 231 -24.20 -13.54 5.46
CA ILE A 231 -24.49 -12.64 6.59
C ILE A 231 -24.99 -11.29 6.08
N ALA A 232 -24.30 -10.70 5.11
CA ALA A 232 -24.68 -9.41 4.52
C ALA A 232 -26.05 -9.45 3.81
N LEU A 233 -26.41 -10.59 3.22
CA LEU A 233 -27.71 -10.85 2.60
C LEU A 233 -28.81 -11.23 3.61
N GLN A 234 -28.46 -11.45 4.88
CA GLN A 234 -29.37 -11.92 5.94
C GLN A 234 -30.04 -13.27 5.64
N VAL A 235 -29.46 -14.05 4.73
CA VAL A 235 -29.84 -15.44 4.49
C VAL A 235 -29.22 -16.39 5.53
N ASP A 236 -28.18 -15.91 6.22
CA ASP A 236 -27.52 -16.60 7.32
C ASP A 236 -27.51 -15.75 8.58
N LYS A 237 -28.07 -16.31 9.65
CA LYS A 237 -28.23 -15.65 10.95
C LYS A 237 -27.48 -16.39 12.07
N THR A 238 -26.75 -17.45 11.72
CA THR A 238 -26.17 -18.39 12.69
C THR A 238 -24.66 -18.47 12.55
N ASP A 239 -24.17 -18.49 11.31
CA ASP A 239 -22.76 -18.65 11.05
C ASP A 239 -21.97 -17.40 11.46
N LYS A 240 -20.70 -17.63 11.78
CA LYS A 240 -19.79 -16.61 12.30
C LYS A 240 -18.51 -16.57 11.47
N VAL A 241 -18.02 -15.37 11.25
CA VAL A 241 -16.69 -15.11 10.70
C VAL A 241 -15.93 -14.20 11.65
N ASN A 242 -14.65 -14.48 11.80
CA ASN A 242 -13.74 -13.66 12.59
C ASN A 242 -12.59 -13.26 11.69
N LEU A 243 -12.44 -11.97 11.39
CA LEU A 243 -11.52 -11.45 10.39
C LEU A 243 -10.76 -10.28 11.01
N PHE A 244 -9.48 -10.10 10.68
CA PHE A 244 -8.83 -8.82 10.97
C PHE A 244 -9.23 -7.78 9.89
N CYS A 245 -8.89 -6.51 10.11
CA CYS A 245 -9.38 -5.39 9.29
C CYS A 245 -9.09 -5.59 7.79
N SER A 246 -7.87 -5.98 7.46
CA SER A 246 -7.39 -6.13 6.10
C SER A 246 -7.85 -7.42 5.40
N GLU A 247 -8.15 -8.49 6.15
CA GLU A 247 -8.81 -9.69 5.61
C GLU A 247 -10.29 -9.44 5.34
N PHE A 248 -10.95 -8.63 6.17
CA PHE A 248 -12.30 -8.17 5.91
C PHE A 248 -12.38 -7.33 4.61
N VAL A 249 -11.47 -6.36 4.44
CA VAL A 249 -11.35 -5.59 3.17
C VAL A 249 -11.10 -6.53 1.98
N TRP A 250 -10.22 -7.53 2.15
CA TRP A 250 -9.92 -8.49 1.09
C TRP A 250 -11.14 -9.32 0.71
N ALA A 251 -11.92 -9.75 1.70
CA ALA A 251 -13.17 -10.50 1.49
C ALA A 251 -14.21 -9.64 0.75
N LEU A 252 -14.36 -8.36 1.11
CA LEU A 252 -15.25 -7.44 0.40
C LEU A 252 -14.81 -7.23 -1.06
N LEU A 253 -13.53 -6.99 -1.30
CA LEU A 253 -13.00 -6.89 -2.66
C LEU A 253 -13.20 -8.18 -3.46
N SER A 254 -13.23 -9.34 -2.78
CA SER A 254 -13.49 -10.63 -3.41
C SER A 254 -14.96 -10.84 -3.82
N LEU A 255 -15.87 -10.00 -3.31
CA LEU A 255 -17.29 -9.96 -3.69
C LEU A 255 -17.59 -8.99 -4.85
N ARG A 256 -16.57 -8.31 -5.41
CA ARG A 256 -16.76 -7.29 -6.47
C ARG A 256 -17.51 -7.78 -7.72
N ASP A 257 -17.36 -9.05 -8.06
CA ASP A 257 -18.04 -9.67 -9.22
C ASP A 257 -19.42 -10.27 -8.84
N CYS A 258 -19.80 -10.22 -7.57
CA CYS A 258 -21.08 -10.73 -7.07
C CYS A 258 -22.12 -9.61 -6.95
N ASP A 259 -23.27 -9.76 -7.60
CA ASP A 259 -24.40 -8.84 -7.49
C ASP A 259 -25.10 -9.00 -6.13
N PRO A 260 -25.07 -8.00 -5.23
CA PRO A 260 -25.76 -8.05 -3.93
C PRO A 260 -27.29 -8.04 -4.06
N GLY A 261 -27.85 -7.89 -5.26
CA GLY A 261 -29.27 -8.05 -5.58
C GLY A 261 -29.69 -9.50 -5.87
N ARG A 262 -28.75 -10.44 -5.95
CA ARG A 262 -28.98 -11.85 -6.33
C ARG A 262 -28.63 -12.85 -5.21
N PRO A 263 -29.43 -12.92 -4.13
CA PRO A 263 -29.14 -13.78 -2.99
C PRO A 263 -29.10 -15.28 -3.33
N GLU A 264 -29.80 -15.71 -4.39
CA GLU A 264 -29.84 -17.08 -4.87
C GLU A 264 -28.44 -17.62 -5.23
N ALA A 265 -27.51 -16.74 -5.66
CA ALA A 265 -26.14 -17.11 -5.97
C ALA A 265 -25.37 -17.67 -4.75
N PHE A 266 -25.84 -17.37 -3.53
CA PHE A 266 -25.21 -17.78 -2.26
C PHE A 266 -25.91 -18.98 -1.58
N SER A 267 -26.90 -19.59 -2.25
CA SER A 267 -27.74 -20.65 -1.69
C SER A 267 -27.14 -22.07 -1.80
N GLY A 268 -26.31 -22.33 -2.81
CA GLY A 268 -25.70 -23.65 -3.04
C GLY A 268 -24.65 -24.04 -2.01
N GLU A 269 -24.19 -25.30 -2.03
CA GLU A 269 -23.17 -25.82 -1.10
C GLU A 269 -21.76 -25.27 -1.36
N GLY A 270 -21.39 -25.09 -2.63
CA GLY A 270 -20.07 -24.57 -3.02
C GLY A 270 -19.90 -23.06 -2.83
N THR A 271 -18.65 -22.58 -2.97
CA THR A 271 -18.35 -21.15 -3.11
C THR A 271 -18.94 -20.62 -4.43
N PRO A 272 -19.73 -19.54 -4.44
CA PRO A 272 -20.24 -18.93 -5.66
C PRO A 272 -19.13 -18.56 -6.64
N ALA A 273 -19.30 -18.84 -7.95
CA ALA A 273 -18.28 -18.58 -8.97
C ALA A 273 -17.92 -17.09 -9.16
N CYS A 274 -18.80 -16.18 -8.71
CA CYS A 274 -18.52 -14.75 -8.69
C CYS A 274 -17.53 -14.35 -7.59
N ILE A 275 -17.29 -15.18 -6.57
CA ILE A 275 -16.31 -14.89 -5.54
C ILE A 275 -14.92 -15.17 -6.10
N LYS A 276 -14.12 -14.12 -6.25
CA LYS A 276 -12.77 -14.22 -6.81
C LYS A 276 -11.77 -13.43 -5.99
N PRO A 277 -10.60 -14.01 -5.65
CA PRO A 277 -9.57 -13.27 -4.94
C PRO A 277 -9.17 -12.01 -5.71
N ILE A 278 -8.82 -10.95 -4.99
CA ILE A 278 -8.29 -9.72 -5.60
C ILE A 278 -6.78 -9.81 -5.83
N PHE A 279 -6.05 -10.46 -4.91
CA PHE A 279 -4.65 -10.88 -5.04
C PHE A 279 -4.38 -12.07 -4.09
N ALA A 280 -3.28 -12.80 -4.30
CA ALA A 280 -2.88 -13.95 -3.49
C ALA A 280 -2.38 -13.50 -2.10
N PRO A 281 -2.50 -14.32 -1.02
CA PRO A 281 -1.95 -13.94 0.28
C PRO A 281 -0.42 -13.84 0.19
N LEU A 282 0.15 -12.87 0.91
CA LEU A 282 1.60 -12.66 0.87
C LEU A 282 2.27 -13.58 1.90
N PRO A 283 3.34 -14.30 1.51
CA PRO A 283 4.20 -14.99 2.47
C PRO A 283 4.93 -13.98 3.35
N MET A 284 5.65 -14.43 4.38
CA MET A 284 6.44 -13.50 5.20
C MET A 284 7.54 -12.85 4.37
N VAL A 285 8.20 -13.63 3.52
CA VAL A 285 9.24 -13.20 2.59
C VAL A 285 8.96 -13.79 1.21
N GLY A 286 9.08 -12.99 0.17
CA GLY A 286 8.77 -13.37 -1.21
C GLY A 286 9.97 -13.92 -1.99
N ASP A 287 9.69 -14.41 -3.19
CA ASP A 287 10.69 -14.91 -4.14
C ASP A 287 11.11 -13.86 -5.18
N TYR A 288 10.51 -12.67 -5.16
CA TYR A 288 10.77 -11.57 -6.10
C TYR A 288 12.26 -11.29 -6.30
N PHE A 289 13.03 -11.11 -5.22
CA PHE A 289 14.45 -10.79 -5.33
C PHE A 289 15.32 -11.95 -5.82
N LEU A 290 14.83 -13.19 -5.72
CA LEU A 290 15.53 -14.38 -6.19
C LEU A 290 15.22 -14.66 -7.67
N ASN A 291 14.05 -14.22 -8.16
CA ASN A 291 13.58 -14.50 -9.50
C ASN A 291 12.89 -13.29 -10.16
N GLN A 292 13.61 -12.17 -10.27
CA GLN A 292 13.08 -10.91 -10.82
C GLN A 292 12.62 -11.01 -12.29
N ARG A 293 13.01 -12.08 -13.00
CA ARG A 293 12.60 -12.32 -14.40
C ARG A 293 11.25 -13.03 -14.51
N ALA A 294 10.78 -13.70 -13.46
CA ALA A 294 9.48 -14.36 -13.49
C ALA A 294 8.35 -13.34 -13.30
N SER A 295 7.40 -13.33 -14.24
CA SER A 295 6.21 -12.45 -14.15
C SER A 295 5.34 -12.75 -12.93
N SER A 296 5.44 -13.98 -12.41
CA SER A 296 4.72 -14.49 -11.24
C SER A 296 5.47 -14.34 -9.91
N ALA A 297 6.65 -13.72 -9.89
CA ALA A 297 7.40 -13.55 -8.65
C ALA A 297 6.70 -12.56 -7.72
N ARG A 298 6.74 -12.82 -6.41
CA ARG A 298 5.97 -12.13 -5.39
C ARG A 298 6.88 -11.50 -4.34
N LEU A 299 6.48 -10.34 -3.84
CA LEU A 299 7.00 -9.78 -2.60
C LEU A 299 6.26 -10.41 -1.42
N GLY A 300 6.95 -10.59 -0.30
CA GLY A 300 6.38 -10.97 0.99
C GLY A 300 6.05 -9.77 1.87
N LEU A 301 5.33 -10.02 2.96
CA LEU A 301 4.92 -9.01 3.95
C LEU A 301 6.11 -8.21 4.49
N SER A 302 7.26 -8.86 4.62
CA SER A 302 8.48 -8.26 5.12
C SER A 302 9.37 -7.67 4.04
N ASP A 303 8.99 -7.65 2.78
CA ASP A 303 9.88 -7.19 1.70
C ASP A 303 9.73 -5.70 1.37
N GLY A 304 8.74 -5.03 1.94
CA GLY A 304 8.42 -3.62 1.63
C GLY A 304 9.62 -2.68 1.74
N PRO A 305 10.28 -2.57 2.91
CA PRO A 305 11.47 -1.74 3.06
C PRO A 305 12.60 -2.11 2.10
N LEU A 306 12.85 -3.41 1.89
CA LEU A 306 13.88 -3.87 0.95
C LEU A 306 13.56 -3.47 -0.49
N ALA A 307 12.30 -3.55 -0.91
CA ALA A 307 11.86 -3.13 -2.24
C ALA A 307 12.05 -1.63 -2.46
N VAL A 308 11.75 -0.81 -1.45
CA VAL A 308 12.04 0.63 -1.51
C VAL A 308 13.54 0.88 -1.60
N ILE A 309 14.35 0.24 -0.74
CA ILE A 309 15.82 0.39 -0.74
C ILE A 309 16.43 -0.03 -2.09
N ALA A 310 16.02 -1.17 -2.61
CA ALA A 310 16.48 -1.69 -3.89
C ALA A 310 16.12 -0.76 -5.06
N SER A 311 14.92 -0.16 -5.02
CA SER A 311 14.44 0.74 -6.08
C SER A 311 15.28 2.01 -6.24
N MET A 312 15.96 2.46 -5.17
CA MET A 312 16.73 3.70 -5.17
C MET A 312 18.02 3.64 -6.01
N GLY A 313 18.51 2.44 -6.33
CA GLY A 313 19.76 2.29 -7.09
C GLY A 313 21.00 2.81 -6.37
N LEU A 314 21.00 2.76 -5.03
CA LEU A 314 22.10 3.24 -4.19
C LEU A 314 23.38 2.38 -4.33
N PRO A 315 24.56 2.92 -4.03
CA PRO A 315 25.78 2.13 -3.84
C PRO A 315 25.61 1.07 -2.75
N GLU A 316 26.31 -0.06 -2.90
CA GLU A 316 26.16 -1.22 -1.99
C GLU A 316 26.38 -0.88 -0.51
N GLU A 317 27.38 -0.05 -0.21
CA GLU A 317 27.65 0.37 1.17
C GLU A 317 26.47 1.16 1.77
N GLU A 318 25.85 2.04 0.99
CA GLU A 318 24.72 2.86 1.44
C GLU A 318 23.44 2.02 1.58
N LYS A 319 23.21 1.08 0.65
CA LYS A 319 22.14 0.07 0.78
C LYS A 319 22.30 -0.72 2.07
N GLY A 320 23.51 -1.22 2.36
CA GLY A 320 23.80 -1.99 3.57
C GLY A 320 23.51 -1.19 4.85
N ARG A 321 23.89 0.09 4.87
CA ARG A 321 23.56 1.00 5.99
C ARG A 321 22.04 1.19 6.17
N LEU A 322 21.29 1.34 5.07
CA LEU A 322 19.83 1.47 5.16
C LEU A 322 19.15 0.16 5.58
N ILE A 323 19.65 -0.99 5.10
CA ILE A 323 19.17 -2.31 5.52
C ILE A 323 19.34 -2.46 7.03
N HIS A 324 20.54 -2.20 7.57
CA HIS A 324 20.76 -2.25 9.03
C HIS A 324 19.79 -1.35 9.79
N LYS A 325 19.56 -0.13 9.27
CA LYS A 325 18.64 0.85 9.87
C LYS A 325 17.18 0.40 9.92
N VAL A 326 16.74 -0.53 9.05
CA VAL A 326 15.41 -1.16 9.16
C VAL A 326 15.29 -1.95 10.45
N PHE A 327 16.37 -2.58 10.90
CA PHE A 327 16.40 -3.47 12.07
C PHE A 327 16.95 -2.82 13.34
N GLU A 328 17.43 -1.57 13.25
CA GLU A 328 17.86 -0.81 14.43
C GLU A 328 16.69 -0.51 15.37
N THR A 329 16.82 -0.96 16.62
CA THR A 329 15.93 -0.57 17.72
C THR A 329 16.43 0.72 18.37
N LYS A 330 15.72 1.84 18.20
CA LYS A 330 16.05 3.06 18.94
C LYS A 330 15.57 2.93 20.38
N ARG A 331 16.49 3.07 21.34
CA ARG A 331 16.25 3.06 22.80
C ARG A 331 15.52 4.32 23.32
N ARG A 332 14.50 4.80 22.60
CA ARG A 332 13.58 5.86 23.03
C ARG A 332 12.17 5.36 23.31
N MET A 333 12.01 4.04 23.36
CA MET A 333 10.77 3.38 23.73
C MET A 333 10.59 3.31 25.24
N SER A 334 9.35 3.30 25.72
CA SER A 334 9.07 3.01 27.13
C SER A 334 9.54 1.59 27.48
N PRO A 335 9.84 1.29 28.77
CA PRO A 335 10.34 -0.03 29.17
C PRO A 335 9.47 -1.21 28.70
N GLY A 336 8.15 -1.05 28.64
CA GLY A 336 7.24 -2.08 28.13
C GLY A 336 7.40 -2.36 26.63
N HIS A 337 7.61 -1.33 25.81
CA HIS A 337 7.86 -1.48 24.38
C HIS A 337 9.27 -2.01 24.09
N GLN A 338 10.25 -1.69 24.94
CA GLN A 338 11.58 -2.31 24.87
C GLN A 338 11.50 -3.83 25.13
N ALA A 339 10.75 -4.26 26.15
CA ALA A 339 10.56 -5.68 26.43
C ALA A 339 9.88 -6.44 25.28
N VAL A 340 8.94 -5.81 24.58
CA VAL A 340 8.33 -6.38 23.35
C VAL A 340 9.35 -6.44 22.20
N ALA A 341 10.16 -5.40 22.03
CA ALA A 341 11.20 -5.41 20.99
C ALA A 341 12.25 -6.51 21.24
N ASP A 342 12.67 -6.71 22.49
CA ASP A 342 13.61 -7.75 22.88
C ASP A 342 13.01 -9.16 22.71
N SER A 343 11.72 -9.35 23.03
CA SER A 343 11.04 -10.64 22.85
C SER A 343 10.86 -11.01 21.37
N LEU A 344 10.76 -10.02 20.49
CA LEU A 344 10.64 -10.22 19.04
C LEU A 344 12.00 -10.25 18.31
N ALA A 345 13.10 -9.85 18.96
CA ALA A 345 14.44 -9.84 18.36
C ALA A 345 14.86 -11.18 17.70
N PRO A 346 14.54 -12.38 18.26
CA PRO A 346 14.82 -13.66 17.61
C PRO A 346 14.17 -13.83 16.23
N TYR A 347 13.07 -13.12 15.96
CA TYR A 347 12.40 -13.13 14.65
C TYR A 347 13.02 -12.13 13.67
N TYR A 348 13.65 -11.05 14.14
CA TYR A 348 14.15 -9.99 13.26
C TYR A 348 15.61 -10.16 12.84
N LEU A 349 16.45 -10.76 13.69
CA LEU A 349 17.85 -11.03 13.32
C LEU A 349 17.99 -11.90 12.06
N PRO A 350 17.24 -13.02 11.90
CA PRO A 350 17.30 -13.77 10.66
C PRO A 350 16.80 -12.96 9.46
N LEU A 351 15.80 -12.09 9.65
CA LEU A 351 15.25 -11.27 8.57
C LEU A 351 16.25 -10.21 8.07
N GLU A 352 17.05 -9.63 8.95
CA GLU A 352 18.18 -8.78 8.57
C GLU A 352 19.22 -9.57 7.76
N GLY A 353 19.54 -10.79 8.20
CA GLY A 353 20.39 -11.71 7.45
C GLY A 353 19.85 -12.04 6.06
N TYR A 354 18.53 -12.16 5.91
CA TYR A 354 17.89 -12.31 4.60
C TYR A 354 18.10 -11.08 3.72
N TYR A 355 17.86 -9.86 4.23
CA TYR A 355 18.06 -8.62 3.47
C TYR A 355 19.50 -8.47 2.99
N ALA A 356 20.47 -8.64 3.91
CA ALA A 356 21.89 -8.59 3.59
C ALA A 356 22.29 -9.69 2.59
N GLY A 357 21.72 -10.89 2.75
CA GLY A 357 21.94 -12.02 1.85
C GLY A 357 21.42 -11.78 0.44
N ILE A 358 20.22 -11.21 0.28
CA ILE A 358 19.68 -10.80 -1.01
C ILE A 358 20.60 -9.79 -1.68
N GLN A 359 21.02 -8.76 -0.94
CA GLN A 359 21.92 -7.75 -1.45
C GLN A 359 23.24 -8.36 -1.94
N ALA A 360 23.83 -9.28 -1.18
CA ALA A 360 25.09 -9.93 -1.50
C ALA A 360 24.97 -11.07 -2.54
N GLY A 361 23.76 -11.43 -2.99
CA GLY A 361 23.53 -12.61 -3.83
C GLY A 361 23.89 -13.93 -3.12
N ALA A 362 23.77 -13.98 -1.79
CA ALA A 362 24.19 -15.10 -0.98
C ALA A 362 23.14 -16.23 -0.98
N PRO A 363 23.53 -17.51 -1.19
CA PRO A 363 22.61 -18.66 -1.14
C PRO A 363 21.85 -18.80 0.18
N GLU A 364 22.45 -18.30 1.27
CA GLU A 364 21.87 -18.32 2.62
C GLU A 364 20.52 -17.62 2.69
N ALA A 365 20.27 -16.59 1.86
CA ALA A 365 18.99 -15.89 1.81
C ALA A 365 17.83 -16.85 1.46
N VAL A 366 18.06 -17.84 0.60
CA VAL A 366 17.05 -18.85 0.24
C VAL A 366 16.69 -19.73 1.44
N ARG A 367 17.69 -20.13 2.24
CA ARG A 367 17.48 -20.92 3.45
C ARG A 367 16.65 -20.15 4.47
N ILE A 368 16.99 -18.89 4.70
CA ILE A 368 16.26 -18.01 5.64
C ILE A 368 14.82 -17.80 5.17
N MET A 369 14.60 -17.50 3.89
CA MET A 369 13.27 -17.37 3.29
C MET A 369 12.40 -18.61 3.55
N ASN A 370 12.94 -19.81 3.27
CA ASN A 370 12.21 -21.06 3.49
C ASN A 370 11.83 -21.25 4.97
N ASN A 371 12.74 -20.93 5.90
CA ASN A 371 12.46 -21.02 7.33
C ASN A 371 11.33 -20.08 7.78
N PHE A 372 11.33 -18.83 7.30
CA PHE A 372 10.25 -17.88 7.63
C PHE A 372 8.90 -18.35 7.09
N ASN A 373 8.86 -18.75 5.82
CA ASN A 373 7.61 -19.12 5.15
C ASN A 373 7.03 -20.44 5.66
N ASN A 374 7.85 -21.32 6.22
CA ASN A 374 7.38 -22.52 6.94
C ASN A 374 6.83 -22.20 8.34
N SER A 375 7.25 -21.07 8.94
CA SER A 375 6.89 -20.71 10.31
C SER A 375 5.66 -19.81 10.41
N VAL A 376 5.36 -19.05 9.36
CA VAL A 376 4.22 -18.11 9.33
C VAL A 376 3.39 -18.36 8.08
N LYS A 377 2.09 -18.58 8.27
CA LYS A 377 1.16 -18.73 7.16
C LYS A 377 1.05 -17.43 6.36
N PRO A 378 0.98 -17.49 5.02
CA PRO A 378 0.68 -16.32 4.21
C PRO A 378 -0.62 -15.66 4.67
N ASN A 379 -0.65 -14.32 4.70
CA ASN A 379 -1.83 -13.59 5.17
C ASN A 379 -2.05 -12.29 4.37
N TYR A 380 -3.11 -11.57 4.73
CA TYR A 380 -3.51 -10.30 4.13
C TYR A 380 -3.32 -9.15 5.11
N SER A 381 -2.20 -9.03 5.82
CA SER A 381 -1.97 -7.89 6.72
C SER A 381 -2.21 -6.55 6.00
N PRO A 382 -2.52 -5.44 6.71
CA PRO A 382 -2.71 -4.14 6.07
C PRO A 382 -1.56 -3.75 5.14
N THR A 383 -0.32 -4.05 5.55
CA THR A 383 0.91 -3.82 4.79
C THR A 383 0.95 -4.57 3.45
N ALA A 384 0.24 -5.70 3.32
CA ALA A 384 0.21 -6.48 2.08
C ALA A 384 -0.30 -5.67 0.88
N TYR A 385 -1.27 -4.77 1.12
CA TYR A 385 -1.81 -3.89 0.08
C TYR A 385 -0.75 -2.90 -0.42
N LEU A 386 0.01 -2.31 0.50
CA LEU A 386 1.10 -1.38 0.17
C LEU A 386 2.23 -2.09 -0.57
N VAL A 387 2.68 -3.24 -0.05
CA VAL A 387 3.76 -4.03 -0.65
C VAL A 387 3.41 -4.51 -2.05
N ASN A 388 2.15 -4.88 -2.31
CA ASN A 388 1.73 -5.27 -3.66
C ASN A 388 1.96 -4.18 -4.72
N THR A 389 1.90 -2.90 -4.32
CA THR A 389 2.17 -1.76 -5.22
C THR A 389 3.64 -1.65 -5.65
N LEU A 390 4.56 -2.23 -4.87
CA LEU A 390 6.01 -2.15 -5.10
C LEU A 390 6.51 -3.16 -6.15
N LEU A 391 5.66 -4.08 -6.58
CA LEU A 391 5.96 -4.97 -7.70
C LEU A 391 6.12 -4.17 -9.02
N PRO A 392 6.91 -4.67 -9.98
CA PRO A 392 6.96 -4.07 -11.31
C PRO A 392 5.58 -3.98 -11.94
N GLU A 393 5.34 -2.93 -12.73
CA GLU A 393 4.02 -2.66 -13.30
C GLU A 393 3.49 -3.78 -14.21
N GLY A 394 4.40 -4.46 -14.94
CA GLY A 394 4.08 -5.60 -15.78
C GLY A 394 4.02 -6.94 -15.04
N SER A 395 4.19 -6.96 -13.71
CA SER A 395 4.04 -8.19 -12.92
C SER A 395 2.59 -8.67 -12.94
N GLU A 396 2.39 -9.96 -13.14
CA GLU A 396 1.06 -10.58 -13.04
C GLU A 396 0.51 -10.53 -11.62
N GLU A 397 1.38 -10.40 -10.63
CA GLU A 397 1.04 -10.38 -9.20
C GLU A 397 0.73 -8.96 -8.70
N ARG A 398 1.05 -7.91 -9.48
CA ARG A 398 0.67 -6.53 -9.14
C ARG A 398 -0.79 -6.25 -9.47
N LYS A 399 -1.61 -6.19 -8.43
CA LYS A 399 -3.06 -5.97 -8.50
C LYS A 399 -3.49 -4.60 -7.94
N MET A 400 -2.55 -3.87 -7.34
CA MET A 400 -2.79 -2.61 -6.65
C MET A 400 -1.79 -1.55 -7.11
N ASP A 401 -2.23 -0.29 -7.05
CA ASP A 401 -1.38 0.89 -7.22
C ASP A 401 -1.56 1.84 -6.04
N MET A 402 -0.50 2.56 -5.69
CA MET A 402 -0.63 3.67 -4.74
C MET A 402 -1.25 4.88 -5.46
N VAL A 403 -2.28 5.46 -4.88
CA VAL A 403 -2.81 6.75 -5.36
C VAL A 403 -2.01 7.89 -4.74
N GLY A 404 -1.82 7.84 -3.43
CA GLY A 404 -1.07 8.83 -2.68
C GLY A 404 -1.35 8.74 -1.17
N THR A 405 -0.96 9.79 -0.47
CA THR A 405 -1.10 9.95 0.97
C THR A 405 -1.98 11.14 1.27
N VAL A 406 -3.08 10.96 1.98
CA VAL A 406 -3.80 12.06 2.61
C VAL A 406 -3.03 12.45 3.86
N MET A 407 -2.67 13.73 3.99
CA MET A 407 -2.02 14.28 5.18
C MET A 407 -2.93 15.33 5.80
N PHE A 408 -3.32 15.11 7.04
CA PHE A 408 -4.13 16.06 7.80
C PHE A 408 -3.24 17.18 8.35
N SER A 409 -3.79 18.38 8.53
CA SER A 409 -3.01 19.59 8.84
C SER A 409 -3.47 20.34 10.09
N ASP A 410 -4.61 19.94 10.64
CA ASP A 410 -5.19 20.38 11.90
C ASP A 410 -4.64 19.60 13.10
#